data_AF-A0A3D0P1Q7-F1
#
_entry.id   AF-A0A3D0P1Q7-F1
#
_cell.length_a   1.000
_cell.length_b   1.000
_cell.length_c   1.000
_cell.angle_alpha   90.00
_cell.angle_beta   90.00
_cell.angle_gamma   90.00
#
_symmetry.space_group_name_H-M   'P 1'
#
loop_
_entity.id
_entity.type
_entity.pdbx_description
1 polymer ?
#
loop_
_entity_poly.entity_id
_entity_poly.type
_entity_poly.pdbx_seq_one_letter_code
_entity_poly.pdbx_strand_id
1 'polypeptide(L)'
;IVGLDIGTSKIVALVAEVTPEGRLNVIGMGSQESKGLKKGVVVNIEETVATISRVLQEVELMADCKVRDVYTGIAGSHIRSFNSNGMVAIKDKEVTPMDVERVIETA
;
A
#
# COMPACT_ATOMS: atom_id res chain seq x y z
N ILE A 1 5.70 -9.38 5.55
CA ILE A 1 5.21 -8.04 5.13
C ILE A 1 5.85 -7.71 3.80
N VAL A 2 5.07 -7.23 2.83
CA VAL A 2 5.59 -6.78 1.54
C VAL A 2 5.25 -5.32 1.35
N GLY A 3 6.26 -4.47 1.20
CA GLY A 3 6.11 -3.07 0.82
C GLY A 3 6.35 -2.90 -0.67
N LEU A 4 5.49 -2.17 -1.36
CA LEU A 4 5.62 -1.80 -2.77
C LEU A 4 5.58 -0.28 -2.88
N ASP A 5 6.61 0.32 -3.47
CA ASP A 5 6.65 1.75 -3.77
C ASP A 5 6.59 1.95 -5.29
N ILE A 6 5.51 2.59 -5.76
CA ILE A 6 5.25 2.81 -7.18
C ILE A 6 5.64 4.24 -7.52
N GLY A 7 6.94 4.46 -7.73
CA GLY A 7 7.51 5.76 -8.04
C GLY A 7 7.47 6.12 -9.53
N THR A 8 7.57 7.42 -9.82
CA THR A 8 7.75 7.94 -11.19
C THR A 8 9.13 7.59 -11.77
N SER A 9 10.17 7.50 -10.94
CA SER A 9 11.51 7.14 -11.39
C SER A 9 11.75 5.63 -11.38
N LYS A 10 11.27 4.95 -10.33
CA LYS A 10 11.46 3.51 -10.12
C LYS A 10 10.32 2.93 -9.33
N ILE A 11 10.06 1.64 -9.54
CA ILE A 11 9.19 0.84 -8.68
C ILE A 11 10.10 -0.06 -7.84
N VAL A 12 9.84 -0.12 -6.53
CA VAL A 12 10.64 -0.87 -5.57
C VAL A 12 9.74 -1.78 -4.76
N ALA A 13 10.16 -3.02 -4.50
CA ALA A 13 9.51 -3.87 -3.51
C ALA A 13 10.51 -4.34 -2.45
N LEU A 14 9.99 -4.54 -1.25
CA LEU A 14 10.72 -5.05 -0.09
C LEU A 14 9.88 -6.14 0.57
N VAL A 15 10.52 -7.25 0.92
CA VAL A 15 9.93 -8.31 1.72
C VAL A 15 10.64 -8.35 3.06
N ALA A 16 9.87 -8.27 4.14
CA ALA A 16 10.38 -8.34 5.50
C ALA A 16 9.58 -9.32 6.36
N GLU A 17 10.29 -10.06 7.20
CA GLU A 17 9.72 -10.86 8.29
C GLU A 17 9.68 -10.05 9.58
N VAL A 18 8.68 -10.34 10.42
CA VAL A 18 8.57 -9.74 11.75
C VAL A 18 9.18 -10.72 12.73
N THR A 19 10.23 -10.32 13.45
CA THR A 19 10.85 -11.15 14.48
C THR A 19 9.95 -11.23 15.72
N PRO A 20 10.16 -12.21 16.63
CA PRO A 20 9.39 -12.30 17.87
C PRO A 20 9.44 -11.03 18.74
N GLU A 21 10.50 -10.23 18.63
CA GLU A 21 10.68 -8.95 19.32
C GLU A 21 9.98 -7.77 18.60
N GLY A 22 9.24 -8.04 17.52
CA GLY A 22 8.51 -7.02 16.74
C GLY A 22 9.40 -6.22 15.79
N ARG A 23 10.63 -6.67 15.51
CA ARG A 23 11.53 -5.98 14.56
C ARG A 23 11.29 -6.47 13.14
N LEU A 24 11.52 -5.60 12.16
CA LEU A 24 11.47 -5.97 10.74
C LEU A 24 12.86 -6.45 10.28
N ASN A 25 12.93 -7.67 9.77
CA ASN A 25 14.11 -8.21 9.11
C ASN A 25 13.86 -8.29 7.60
N VAL A 26 14.61 -7.54 6.80
CA VAL A 26 14.47 -7.53 5.34
C VAL A 26 15.11 -8.77 4.74
N ILE A 27 14.33 -9.56 4.01
CA ILE A 27 14.76 -10.83 3.41
C ILE A 27 14.75 -10.80 1.87
N GLY A 28 14.20 -9.75 1.25
CA GLY A 28 14.22 -9.56 -0.19
C GLY A 28 14.01 -8.10 -0.58
N MET A 29 14.65 -7.66 -1.66
CA MET A 29 14.44 -6.33 -2.25
C MET A 29 14.56 -6.41 -3.77
N GLY A 30 13.75 -5.63 -4.48
CA GLY A 30 13.77 -5.58 -5.94
C GLY A 30 13.44 -4.18 -6.42
N SER A 31 14.01 -3.77 -7.56
CA SER A 31 13.80 -2.43 -8.10
C SER A 31 13.90 -2.43 -9.61
N GLN A 32 12.98 -1.74 -10.27
CA GLN A 32 12.97 -1.58 -11.72
C GLN A 32 12.69 -0.12 -12.08
N GLU A 33 13.27 0.36 -13.19
CA GLU A 33 12.95 1.69 -13.71
C GLU A 33 11.47 1.79 -14.08
N SER A 34 10.85 2.94 -13.76
CA SER A 34 9.44 3.18 -14.05
C SER A 34 9.29 3.96 -15.36
N LYS A 35 8.51 3.40 -16.28
CA LYS A 35 8.13 4.05 -17.56
C LYS A 35 6.64 4.31 -17.68
N GLY A 36 5.85 3.77 -16.76
CA GLY A 36 4.39 3.87 -16.75
C GLY A 36 3.84 5.07 -15.98
N LEU A 37 4.67 5.75 -15.17
CA LEU A 37 4.26 6.88 -14.33
C LEU A 37 4.89 8.19 -14.76
N LYS A 38 4.15 9.28 -14.57
CA LYS A 38 4.62 10.66 -14.70
C LYS A 38 3.98 11.54 -13.63
N LYS A 39 4.82 12.17 -12.79
CA LYS A 39 4.38 13.04 -11.68
C LYS A 39 3.34 12.38 -10.75
N GLY A 40 3.52 11.08 -10.47
CA GLY A 40 2.63 10.28 -9.64
C GLY A 40 1.34 9.80 -10.34
N VAL A 41 1.16 10.11 -11.62
CA VAL A 41 -0.01 9.67 -12.40
C VAL A 41 0.40 8.53 -13.34
N VAL A 42 -0.42 7.48 -13.42
CA VAL A 42 -0.23 6.41 -14.41
C VAL A 42 -0.58 6.94 -15.80
N VAL A 43 0.41 6.98 -16.68
CA VAL A 43 0.29 7.41 -18.08
C VAL A 43 0.39 6.26 -19.07
N ASN A 44 0.91 5.11 -18.65
CA ASN A 44 0.90 3.85 -19.38
C ASN A 44 0.73 2.71 -18.38
N ILE A 45 -0.42 2.03 -18.44
CA ILE A 45 -0.79 1.01 -17.46
C ILE A 45 -0.08 -0.31 -17.73
N GLU A 46 0.13 -0.66 -18.99
CA GLU A 46 0.80 -1.88 -19.42
C GLU A 46 2.24 -1.92 -18.93
N GLU A 47 2.98 -0.82 -19.10
CA GLU A 47 4.36 -0.66 -18.60
C GLU A 47 4.39 -0.67 -17.07
N THR A 48 3.41 -0.05 -16.41
CA THR A 48 3.29 -0.07 -14.93
C THR A 48 3.12 -1.51 -14.43
N VAL A 49 2.17 -2.26 -14.99
CA VAL A 49 1.88 -3.64 -14.60
C VAL A 49 3.08 -4.55 -14.88
N ALA A 50 3.71 -4.41 -16.05
CA ALA A 50 4.90 -5.20 -16.40
C ALA A 50 6.07 -4.93 -15.43
N THR A 51 6.29 -3.66 -15.07
CA THR A 51 7.36 -3.26 -14.13
C THR A 51 7.10 -3.80 -12.72
N ILE A 52 5.86 -3.67 -12.22
CA ILE A 52 5.45 -4.25 -10.93
C ILE A 52 5.66 -5.77 -10.94
N SER A 53 5.24 -6.46 -12.00
CA SER A 53 5.38 -7.92 -12.10
C SER A 53 6.84 -8.37 -12.03
N ARG A 54 7.76 -7.65 -12.70
CA ARG A 54 9.20 -7.94 -12.65
C ARG A 54 9.79 -7.72 -11.26
N VAL A 55 9.46 -6.60 -10.62
CA VAL A 55 9.88 -6.30 -9.23
C VAL A 55 9.40 -7.39 -8.28
N LEU A 56 8.14 -7.83 -8.41
CA LEU A 56 7.58 -8.88 -7.57
C LEU A 56 8.26 -10.23 -7.80
N GLN A 57 8.55 -10.61 -9.04
CA GLN A 57 9.30 -11.83 -9.34
C GLN A 57 10.71 -11.81 -8.72
N GLU A 58 11.39 -10.67 -8.77
CA GLU A 58 12.72 -10.50 -8.18
C GLU A 58 12.70 -10.73 -6.66
N VAL A 59 11.75 -10.10 -5.95
CA VAL A 59 11.65 -10.28 -4.49
C VAL A 59 11.13 -11.64 -4.07
N GLU A 60 10.21 -12.24 -4.83
CA GLU A 60 9.74 -13.61 -4.57
C GLU A 60 10.89 -14.61 -4.64
N LEU A 61 11.77 -14.46 -5.64
CA LEU A 61 12.94 -15.31 -5.81
C LEU A 61 13.95 -15.13 -4.67
N MET A 62 14.23 -13.87 -4.29
CA MET A 62 15.21 -13.58 -3.23
C MET A 62 14.73 -14.01 -1.84
N ALA A 63 13.44 -13.84 -1.58
CA ALA A 63 12.83 -14.16 -0.28
C ALA A 63 12.29 -15.61 -0.20
N ASP A 64 12.44 -16.40 -1.26
CA ASP A 64 11.88 -17.76 -1.40
C ASP A 64 10.40 -17.83 -0.94
N CYS A 65 9.58 -16.90 -1.43
CA CYS A 65 8.18 -16.79 -1.01
C CYS A 65 7.25 -16.44 -2.17
N LYS A 66 5.93 -16.49 -1.89
CA LYS A 66 4.89 -16.00 -2.80
C LYS A 66 4.22 -14.77 -2.24
N VAL A 67 4.23 -13.68 -3.00
CA VAL A 67 3.58 -12.42 -2.66
C VAL A 67 2.11 -12.50 -3.07
N ARG A 68 1.21 -12.45 -2.08
CA ARG A 68 -0.25 -12.41 -2.30
C ARG A 68 -0.82 -11.02 -2.13
N ASP A 69 -0.31 -10.32 -1.12
CA ASP A 69 -0.77 -9.00 -0.69
C ASP A 69 0.43 -8.08 -0.50
N VAL A 70 0.24 -6.79 -0.79
CA VAL A 70 1.26 -5.76 -0.63
C VAL A 70 0.68 -4.53 0.05
N TYR A 71 1.53 -3.84 0.80
CA TYR A 71 1.28 -2.48 1.25
C TYR A 71 1.92 -1.54 0.25
N THR A 72 1.11 -0.69 -0.39
CA THR A 72 1.61 0.30 -1.34
C THR A 72 1.27 1.72 -0.92
N GLY A 73 2.19 2.64 -1.19
CA GLY A 73 1.93 4.07 -1.10
C GLY A 73 1.23 4.59 -2.35
N ILE A 74 0.38 5.61 -2.18
CA ILE A 74 -0.12 6.44 -3.28
C ILE A 74 0.50 7.83 -3.11
N ALA A 75 1.14 8.34 -4.17
CA ALA A 75 1.80 9.64 -4.15
C ALA A 75 1.42 10.46 -5.39
N GLY A 76 1.34 11.78 -5.24
CA GLY A 76 1.12 12.71 -6.35
C GLY A 76 0.38 13.97 -5.94
N SER A 77 0.54 15.05 -6.72
CA SER A 77 -0.09 16.35 -6.44
C SER A 77 -1.61 16.37 -6.60
N HIS A 78 -2.19 15.27 -7.07
CA HIS A 78 -3.62 15.10 -7.28
C HIS A 78 -4.34 14.51 -6.06
N ILE A 79 -3.58 14.05 -5.05
CA ILE A 79 -4.14 13.56 -3.78
C ILE A 79 -4.61 14.75 -2.96
N ARG A 80 -5.87 14.68 -2.53
CA ARG A 80 -6.52 15.71 -1.70
C ARG A 80 -7.16 15.03 -0.50
N SER A 81 -7.13 15.71 0.63
CA SER A 81 -7.85 15.32 1.84
C SER A 81 -8.77 16.47 2.23
N PHE A 82 -9.89 16.11 2.84
CA PHE A 82 -10.88 17.04 3.34
C PHE A 82 -11.25 16.58 4.75
N ASN A 83 -11.43 17.53 5.65
CA ASN A 83 -12.03 17.20 6.95
C ASN A 83 -13.51 16.90 6.72
N SER A 84 -13.98 15.79 7.26
CA SER A 84 -15.39 15.44 7.23
C SER A 84 -15.91 15.17 8.64
N ASN A 85 -17.22 15.41 8.82
CA ASN A 85 -17.92 15.20 10.06
C ASN A 85 -19.03 14.18 9.83
N GLY A 86 -18.92 13.01 10.45
CA GLY A 86 -19.97 11.99 10.50
C GLY A 86 -20.89 12.18 11.70
N MET A 87 -22.12 11.68 11.60
CA MET A 87 -23.05 11.61 12.73
C MET A 87 -23.84 10.30 12.65
N VAL A 88 -23.91 9.59 13.78
CA VAL A 88 -24.74 8.39 13.93
C VAL A 88 -25.62 8.51 15.16
N ALA A 89 -26.86 8.04 15.06
CA ALA A 89 -27.77 7.95 16.21
C ALA A 89 -27.43 6.72 17.05
N ILE A 90 -27.25 6.93 18.36
CA ILE A 90 -27.03 5.85 19.33
C ILE A 90 -28.39 5.31 19.78
N LYS A 91 -28.56 3.98 19.72
CA LYS A 91 -29.81 3.32 20.12
C LYS A 91 -29.87 3.05 21.63
N ASP A 92 -28.75 2.67 22.22
CA ASP A 92 -28.62 2.36 23.64
C ASP A 92 -27.96 3.51 24.42
N LYS A 93 -27.83 3.40 25.74
CA LYS A 93 -27.21 4.45 26.58
C LYS A 93 -25.68 4.49 26.48
N GLU A 94 -25.06 3.45 25.94
CA GLU A 94 -23.62 3.30 25.87
C GLU A 94 -23.15 3.33 24.43
N VAL A 95 -22.06 4.04 24.18
CA VAL A 95 -21.40 4.09 22.87
C VAL A 95 -20.60 2.81 22.68
N THR A 96 -20.88 2.09 21.61
CA THR A 96 -20.18 0.84 21.29
C THR A 96 -19.11 1.05 20.21
N PRO A 97 -18.12 0.14 20.08
CA PRO A 97 -17.17 0.18 18.96
C PRO A 97 -17.85 0.19 17.58
N MET A 98 -19.01 -0.45 17.47
CA MET A 98 -19.81 -0.47 16.24
C MET A 98 -20.39 0.92 15.91
N ASP A 99 -20.72 1.73 16.91
CA ASP A 99 -21.14 3.12 16.68
C ASP A 99 -19.96 3.99 16.20
N VAL A 100 -18.74 3.73 16.69
CA VAL A 100 -17.52 4.40 16.21
C VAL A 100 -17.22 4.03 14.76
N GLU A 101 -17.35 2.76 14.38
CA GLU A 101 -17.16 2.34 12.99
C GLU A 101 -18.20 2.97 12.06
N ARG A 102 -19.48 2.97 12.48
CA ARG A 102 -20.57 3.58 11.71
C ARG A 102 -20.41 5.09 11.53
N VAL A 103 -19.93 5.82 12.54
CA VAL A 103 -19.72 7.28 12.37
C VAL A 103 -18.56 7.55 11.39
N ILE A 104 -17.52 6.71 11.39
CA ILE A 104 -16.41 6.79 10.43
C ILE A 104 -16.90 6.54 8.99
N GLU A 105 -17.82 5.60 8.77
CA GLU A 105 -18.41 5.37 7.44
C GLU A 105 -19.26 6.54 6.92
N THR A 106 -19.84 7.34 7.83
CA THR A 106 -20.68 8.51 7.48
C THR A 106 -19.91 9.82 7.34
N ALA A 107 -18.63 9.82 7.71
CA ALA A 107 -17.73 10.96 7.55
C ALA A 107 -17.11 10.90 6.14
#